data_AF-A0A3B0TQ00-F1
#
_entry.id   AF-A0A3B0TQ00-F1
#
_cell.length_a   1.000
_cell.length_b   1.000
_cell.length_c   1.000
_cell.angle_alpha   90.00
_cell.angle_beta   90.00
_cell.angle_gamma   90.00
#
_symmetry.space_group_name_H-M   'P 1'
#
loop_
_entity.id
_entity.type
_entity.pdbx_description
1 polymer ?
#
loop_
_entity_poly.entity_id
_entity_poly.type
_entity_poly.pdbx_seq_one_letter_code
_entity_poly.pdbx_strand_id
1 'polypeptide(L)'
;METTVTPVPVRRGPIRRHDARVRRFSRDFTLLERLDGLAVDDTAASVLIEDVCWASGVEAPVLKFHARRSMYTGATERPRAAWVALHGEREVLGHERSTGRSVPLFGAIRLGRISTLMTVAHEVGHHLVFALDPPKTPAHGKVWIAHFDDVSATIAAAISP
;
A
#
# COMPACT_ATOMS: atom_id res chain seq x y z
N MET A 1 11.91 3.19 -19.57
CA MET A 1 10.62 3.58 -20.17
C MET A 1 9.78 4.08 -19.03
N GLU A 2 9.29 5.32 -19.07
CA GLU A 2 8.27 5.77 -18.13
C GLU A 2 6.98 5.03 -18.48
N THR A 3 6.52 4.16 -17.57
CA THR A 3 5.27 3.42 -17.80
C THR A 3 4.12 4.32 -17.42
N THR A 4 3.39 4.83 -18.41
CA THR A 4 2.19 5.62 -18.14
C THR A 4 0.97 4.71 -18.00
N VAL A 5 0.26 4.84 -16.88
CA VAL A 5 -0.98 4.10 -16.60
C VAL A 5 -2.19 4.98 -16.86
N THR A 6 -3.22 4.45 -17.54
CA THR A 6 -4.48 5.17 -17.76
C THR A 6 -5.54 4.70 -16.76
N PRO A 7 -5.88 5.49 -15.73
CA PRO A 7 -6.93 5.13 -14.80
C PRO A 7 -8.33 5.37 -15.38
N VAL A 8 -9.34 4.75 -14.77
CA VAL A 8 -10.75 5.01 -15.08
C VAL A 8 -11.41 5.84 -13.97
N PRO A 9 -12.25 6.83 -14.32
CA PRO A 9 -13.03 7.56 -13.32
C PRO A 9 -14.01 6.64 -12.60
N VAL A 10 -14.09 6.78 -11.28
CA VAL A 10 -15.07 6.09 -10.44
C VAL A 10 -15.74 7.07 -9.50
N ARG A 11 -16.93 6.71 -9.01
CA ARG A 11 -17.57 7.47 -7.93
C ARG A 11 -16.64 7.48 -6.73
N ARG A 12 -16.62 8.58 -5.97
CA ARG A 12 -15.90 8.63 -4.69
C ARG A 12 -16.44 7.57 -3.72
N GLY A 13 -15.52 7.02 -2.94
CA GLY A 13 -15.80 5.97 -1.97
C GLY A 13 -16.49 6.44 -0.70
N PRO A 14 -16.74 5.51 0.23
CA PRO A 14 -17.14 5.87 1.59
C PRO A 14 -16.03 6.66 2.29
N ILE A 15 -16.37 7.37 3.37
CA ILE A 15 -15.39 8.02 4.23
C ILE A 15 -14.39 6.97 4.72
N ARG A 16 -13.11 7.19 4.43
CA ARG A 16 -12.05 6.25 4.78
C ARG A 16 -11.75 6.28 6.27
N ARG A 17 -11.29 5.15 6.80
CA ARG A 17 -10.77 5.10 8.17
C ARG A 17 -9.60 6.07 8.28
N HIS A 18 -9.54 6.79 9.40
CA HIS A 18 -8.52 7.79 9.69
C HIS A 18 -8.55 9.06 8.82
N ASP A 19 -9.63 9.32 8.07
CA ASP A 19 -9.78 10.51 7.21
C ASP A 19 -9.46 11.82 7.95
N ALA A 20 -10.02 12.05 9.14
CA ALA A 20 -9.77 13.25 9.93
C ALA A 20 -8.28 13.47 10.25
N ARG A 21 -7.51 12.39 10.39
CA ARG A 21 -6.07 12.45 10.63
C ARG A 21 -5.31 12.74 9.33
N VAL A 22 -5.67 12.05 8.25
CA VAL A 22 -5.07 12.28 6.92
C VAL A 22 -5.30 13.72 6.48
N ARG A 23 -6.53 14.22 6.55
CA ARG A 23 -6.88 15.60 6.24
C ARG A 23 -6.08 16.62 7.06
N ARG A 24 -5.75 16.31 8.31
CA ARG A 24 -5.01 17.21 9.20
C ARG A 24 -3.50 17.24 8.91
N PHE A 25 -2.91 16.13 8.48
CA PHE A 25 -1.45 15.98 8.44
C PHE A 25 -0.88 15.72 7.04
N SER A 26 -1.70 15.39 6.05
CA SER A 26 -1.28 15.26 4.66
C SER A 26 -0.84 16.62 4.12
N ARG A 27 0.23 16.60 3.31
CA ARG A 27 0.74 17.78 2.59
C ARG A 27 -0.16 18.17 1.42
N ASP A 28 -0.87 17.22 0.83
CA ASP A 28 -1.74 17.44 -0.33
C ASP A 28 -2.97 16.53 -0.28
N PHE A 29 -3.90 16.86 0.61
CA PHE A 29 -5.15 16.12 0.74
C PHE A 29 -6.00 16.18 -0.54
N THR A 30 -5.90 17.26 -1.32
CA THR A 30 -6.65 17.41 -2.58
C THR A 30 -6.17 16.42 -3.63
N LEU A 31 -4.86 16.16 -3.73
CA LEU A 31 -4.34 15.09 -4.56
C LEU A 31 -4.91 13.74 -4.13
N LEU A 32 -4.91 13.45 -2.84
CA LEU A 32 -5.46 12.22 -2.30
C LEU A 32 -6.94 12.07 -2.74
N GLU A 33 -7.77 13.10 -2.56
CA GLU A 33 -9.17 13.08 -2.98
C GLU A 33 -9.34 12.87 -4.50
N ARG A 34 -8.42 13.38 -5.32
CA ARG A 34 -8.41 13.11 -6.76
C ARG A 34 -8.13 11.64 -7.06
N LEU A 35 -7.11 11.06 -6.41
CA LEU A 35 -6.75 9.65 -6.56
C LEU A 35 -7.84 8.69 -6.05
N ASP A 36 -8.71 9.14 -5.15
CA ASP A 36 -9.86 8.33 -4.71
C ASP A 36 -10.96 8.21 -5.77
N GLY A 37 -11.02 9.17 -6.71
CA GLY A 37 -11.94 9.17 -7.85
C GLY A 37 -11.41 8.44 -9.08
N LEU A 38 -10.24 7.82 -8.99
CA LEU A 38 -9.56 7.15 -10.10
C LEU A 38 -9.25 5.70 -9.71
N ALA A 39 -9.54 4.75 -10.59
CA ALA A 39 -9.28 3.33 -10.35
C ALA A 39 -8.47 2.68 -11.47
N VAL A 40 -7.77 1.62 -11.11
CA VAL A 40 -6.93 0.81 -12.00
C VAL A 40 -7.21 -0.67 -11.76
N ASP A 41 -6.91 -1.49 -12.77
CA ASP A 41 -6.94 -2.94 -12.64
C ASP A 41 -5.69 -3.50 -11.94
N ASP A 42 -5.65 -4.82 -11.78
CA ASP A 42 -4.56 -5.51 -11.09
C ASP A 42 -3.22 -5.42 -11.84
N THR A 43 -3.24 -5.37 -13.17
CA THR A 43 -2.03 -5.21 -13.98
C THR A 43 -1.43 -3.82 -13.77
N ALA A 44 -2.25 -2.78 -13.94
CA ALA A 44 -1.83 -1.40 -13.73
C ALA A 44 -1.45 -1.11 -12.27
N ALA A 45 -2.17 -1.66 -11.29
CA ALA A 45 -1.80 -1.56 -9.89
C ALA A 45 -0.43 -2.21 -9.61
N SER A 46 -0.14 -3.37 -10.22
CA SER A 46 1.15 -4.05 -10.03
C SER A 46 2.32 -3.20 -10.52
N VAL A 47 2.20 -2.64 -11.73
CA VAL A 47 3.21 -1.73 -12.30
C VAL A 47 3.46 -0.53 -11.37
N LEU A 48 2.39 0.15 -10.93
CA LEU A 48 2.53 1.31 -10.04
C LEU A 48 3.19 0.96 -8.71
N ILE A 49 2.87 -0.20 -8.13
CA ILE A 49 3.47 -0.65 -6.87
C ILE A 49 4.95 -0.96 -7.07
N GLU A 50 5.32 -1.64 -8.16
CA GLU A 50 6.71 -1.94 -8.50
C GLU A 50 7.52 -0.66 -8.71
N ASP A 51 7.00 0.30 -9.48
CA ASP A 51 7.67 1.57 -9.75
C ASP A 51 7.92 2.37 -8.46
N VAL A 52 6.93 2.43 -7.57
CA VAL A 52 7.08 3.10 -6.27
C VAL A 52 8.09 2.39 -5.38
N CYS A 53 8.06 1.05 -5.32
CA CYS A 53 9.02 0.28 -4.53
C CYS A 53 10.45 0.48 -5.04
N TRP A 54 10.63 0.41 -6.36
CA TRP A 54 11.91 0.67 -7.02
C TRP A 54 12.43 2.09 -6.72
N ALA A 55 11.59 3.12 -6.89
CA ALA A 55 11.95 4.51 -6.60
C ALA A 55 12.33 4.72 -5.12
N SER A 56 11.76 3.91 -4.23
CA SER A 56 12.03 3.97 -2.78
C SER A 56 13.19 3.06 -2.34
N GLY A 57 13.80 2.30 -3.26
CA GLY A 57 14.87 1.35 -2.95
C GLY A 57 14.44 0.17 -2.08
N VAL A 58 13.16 -0.24 -2.16
CA VAL A 58 12.63 -1.38 -1.41
C VAL A 58 12.18 -2.49 -2.35
N GLU A 59 12.26 -3.74 -1.88
CA GLU A 59 11.73 -4.89 -2.60
C GLU A 59 10.20 -4.84 -2.68
N ALA A 60 9.66 -5.21 -3.85
CA ALA A 60 8.23 -5.26 -4.06
C ALA A 60 7.58 -6.40 -3.23
N PRO A 61 6.40 -6.16 -2.62
CA PRO A 61 5.71 -7.18 -1.86
C PRO A 61 5.01 -8.19 -2.79
N VAL A 62 4.64 -9.35 -2.26
CA VAL A 62 3.79 -10.28 -2.99
C VAL A 62 2.40 -9.68 -3.19
N LEU A 63 1.94 -9.56 -4.43
CA LEU A 63 0.63 -9.00 -4.75
C LEU A 63 -0.44 -10.08 -4.86
N LYS A 64 -1.61 -9.83 -4.26
CA LYS A 64 -2.78 -10.74 -4.32
C LYS A 64 -4.04 -9.95 -4.65
N PHE A 65 -4.67 -10.28 -5.77
CA PHE A 65 -5.88 -9.60 -6.23
C PHE A 65 -7.12 -10.48 -6.08
N HIS A 66 -8.16 -9.93 -5.46
CA HIS A 66 -9.39 -10.67 -5.15
C HIS A 66 -10.61 -10.02 -5.82
N ALA A 67 -11.36 -10.79 -6.61
CA ALA A 67 -12.53 -10.28 -7.34
C ALA A 67 -13.67 -9.76 -6.46
N ARG A 68 -13.81 -10.27 -5.23
CA ARG A 68 -14.88 -9.89 -4.29
C ARG A 68 -14.50 -8.74 -3.35
N ARG A 69 -13.25 -8.26 -3.40
CA ARG A 69 -12.78 -7.19 -2.51
C ARG A 69 -13.16 -5.84 -3.13
N SER A 70 -13.65 -4.94 -2.30
CA SER A 70 -14.00 -3.58 -2.71
C SER A 70 -12.77 -2.80 -3.15
N MET A 71 -12.92 -1.97 -4.19
CA MET A 71 -11.85 -1.11 -4.70
C MET A 71 -11.33 -0.07 -3.70
N TYR A 72 -12.08 0.15 -2.61
CA TYR A 72 -11.71 1.06 -1.51
C TYR A 72 -11.02 0.35 -0.34
N THR A 73 -10.71 -0.95 -0.46
CA THR A 73 -10.19 -1.75 0.64
C THR A 73 -8.96 -2.53 0.22
N GLY A 74 -7.87 -2.37 0.96
CA GLY A 74 -6.68 -3.21 0.84
C GLY A 74 -6.33 -3.91 2.15
N ALA A 75 -5.20 -4.60 2.15
CA ALA A 75 -4.53 -5.04 3.35
C ALA A 75 -3.05 -5.27 3.05
N THR A 76 -2.19 -4.82 3.95
CA THR A 76 -0.74 -4.99 3.84
C THR A 76 -0.21 -5.86 4.97
N GLU A 77 0.63 -6.83 4.61
CA GLU A 77 1.32 -7.74 5.51
C GLU A 77 2.80 -7.34 5.61
N ARG A 78 3.33 -7.34 6.84
CA ARG A 78 4.73 -7.02 7.11
C ARG A 78 5.69 -8.05 6.49
N PRO A 79 6.89 -7.63 6.06
CA PRO A 79 7.99 -8.53 5.74
C PRO A 79 8.37 -9.46 6.89
N ARG A 80 8.87 -10.65 6.57
CA ARG A 80 9.28 -11.64 7.57
C ARG A 80 10.34 -11.11 8.54
N ALA A 81 11.31 -10.33 8.04
CA ALA A 81 12.33 -9.72 8.88
C ALA A 81 11.73 -8.79 9.95
N ALA A 82 10.72 -8.00 9.58
CA ALA A 82 10.02 -7.12 10.51
C ALA A 82 9.21 -7.91 11.56
N TRP A 83 8.63 -9.06 11.17
CA TRP A 83 8.01 -9.99 12.12
C TRP A 83 9.01 -10.54 13.14
N VAL A 84 10.19 -10.99 12.67
CA VAL A 84 11.25 -11.50 13.55
C VAL A 84 11.72 -10.41 14.51
N ALA A 85 11.85 -9.17 14.05
CA ALA A 85 12.25 -8.05 14.90
C ALA A 85 11.19 -7.71 15.99
N LEU A 86 9.90 -7.94 15.72
CA LEU A 86 8.81 -7.67 16.67
C LEU A 86 8.60 -8.80 17.69
N HIS A 87 8.65 -10.03 17.21
CA HIS A 87 8.15 -11.21 17.94
C HIS A 87 9.26 -12.21 18.30
N GLY A 88 10.43 -12.07 17.68
CA GLY A 88 11.50 -13.05 17.77
C GLY A 88 11.28 -14.24 16.83
N GLU A 89 12.38 -14.85 16.41
CA GLU A 89 12.36 -15.90 15.39
C GLU A 89 11.56 -17.15 15.80
N ARG A 90 11.61 -17.50 17.10
CA ARG A 90 10.87 -18.67 17.62
C ARG A 90 9.36 -18.54 17.46
N GLU A 91 8.81 -17.35 17.73
CA GLU A 91 7.38 -17.10 17.60
C GLU A 91 6.96 -17.12 16.12
N VAL A 92 7.76 -16.50 15.26
CA VAL A 92 7.52 -16.51 13.80
C VAL A 92 7.53 -17.94 13.26
N LEU A 93 8.53 -18.75 13.58
CA LEU A 93 8.57 -20.15 13.17
C LEU A 93 7.40 -20.96 13.74
N GLY A 94 6.97 -20.66 14.97
CA GLY A 94 5.78 -21.27 15.57
C GLY A 94 4.51 -20.96 14.78
N HIS A 95 4.33 -19.70 14.38
CA HIS A 95 3.23 -19.24 13.55
C HIS A 95 3.25 -19.87 12.15
N GLU A 96 4.42 -19.93 11.51
CA GLU A 96 4.58 -20.53 10.18
C GLU A 96 4.22 -22.02 10.19
N ARG A 97 4.62 -22.74 11.25
CA ARG A 97 4.24 -24.16 11.44
C ARG A 97 2.75 -24.35 11.69
N SER A 98 2.13 -23.52 12.54
CA SER A 98 0.72 -23.70 12.90
C SER A 98 -0.23 -23.35 11.76
N THR A 99 0.12 -22.36 10.95
CA THR A 99 -0.67 -21.94 9.79
C THR A 99 -0.35 -22.75 8.52
N GLY A 100 0.75 -23.50 8.52
CA GLY A 100 1.25 -24.22 7.35
C GLY A 100 1.71 -23.29 6.22
N ARG A 101 1.99 -22.01 6.52
CA ARG A 101 2.35 -20.98 5.54
C ARG A 101 3.50 -20.13 6.07
N SER A 102 4.51 -19.93 5.23
CA SER A 102 5.59 -19.00 5.53
C SER A 102 5.10 -17.54 5.50
N VAL A 103 5.63 -16.73 6.41
CA VAL A 103 5.47 -15.28 6.35
C VAL A 103 6.20 -14.77 5.10
N PRO A 104 5.58 -13.90 4.28
CA PRO A 104 6.19 -13.44 3.05
C PRO A 104 7.49 -12.67 3.31
N LEU A 105 8.53 -12.99 2.54
CA LEU A 105 9.88 -12.45 2.73
C LEU A 105 9.88 -10.91 2.71
N PHE A 106 9.26 -10.33 1.68
CA PHE A 106 9.13 -8.89 1.48
C PHE A 106 7.72 -8.36 1.78
N GLY A 107 6.92 -9.09 2.55
CA GLY A 107 5.55 -8.69 2.84
C GLY A 107 4.59 -9.01 1.69
N ALA A 108 3.34 -8.62 1.85
CA ALA A 108 2.31 -8.84 0.84
C ALA A 108 1.28 -7.72 0.84
N ILE A 109 0.78 -7.35 -0.33
CA ILE A 109 -0.35 -6.43 -0.48
C ILE A 109 -1.51 -7.18 -1.11
N ARG A 110 -2.69 -7.04 -0.51
CA ARG A 110 -3.95 -7.65 -0.98
C ARG A 110 -4.91 -6.55 -1.41
N LEU A 111 -5.35 -6.60 -2.66
CA LEU A 111 -6.21 -5.59 -3.27
C LEU A 111 -7.43 -6.20 -3.96
N GLY A 112 -8.41 -5.36 -4.30
CA GLY A 112 -9.45 -5.74 -5.26
C GLY A 112 -8.85 -5.82 -6.67
N ARG A 113 -9.45 -6.63 -7.55
CA ARG A 113 -9.05 -6.67 -8.98
C ARG A 113 -9.16 -5.31 -9.67
N ILE A 114 -10.06 -4.47 -9.17
CA ILE A 114 -10.09 -3.04 -9.45
C ILE A 114 -9.87 -2.35 -8.11
N SER A 115 -8.95 -1.40 -8.04
CA SER A 115 -8.66 -0.63 -6.83
C SER A 115 -8.52 0.85 -7.16
N THR A 116 -8.95 1.73 -6.26
CA THR A 116 -8.67 3.17 -6.44
C THR A 116 -7.18 3.43 -6.24
N LEU A 117 -6.66 4.46 -6.92
CA LEU A 117 -5.26 4.86 -6.77
C LEU A 117 -4.96 5.28 -5.33
N MET A 118 -5.92 5.89 -4.63
CA MET A 118 -5.77 6.16 -3.19
C MET A 118 -5.65 4.88 -2.35
N THR A 119 -6.40 3.81 -2.67
CA THR A 119 -6.25 2.52 -1.98
C THR A 119 -4.88 1.90 -2.24
N VAL A 120 -4.42 1.94 -3.50
CA VAL A 120 -3.08 1.46 -3.87
C VAL A 120 -2.02 2.22 -3.05
N ALA A 121 -2.08 3.56 -3.08
CA ALA A 121 -1.16 4.40 -2.34
C ALA A 121 -1.20 4.16 -0.82
N HIS A 122 -2.39 3.91 -0.25
CA HIS A 122 -2.56 3.61 1.17
C HIS A 122 -1.80 2.34 1.59
N GLU A 123 -1.99 1.26 0.83
CA GLU A 123 -1.35 -0.02 1.13
C GLU A 123 0.17 0.03 0.88
N VAL A 124 0.61 0.71 -0.18
CA VAL A 124 2.04 0.90 -0.42
C VAL A 124 2.67 1.78 0.66
N GLY A 125 1.96 2.80 1.17
CA GLY A 125 2.40 3.57 2.32
C GLY A 125 2.62 2.70 3.56
N HIS A 126 1.77 1.68 3.80
CA HIS A 126 2.03 0.69 4.85
C HIS A 126 3.26 -0.16 4.57
N HIS A 127 3.43 -0.59 3.32
CA HIS A 127 4.59 -1.39 2.92
C HIS A 127 5.91 -0.65 3.16
N LEU A 128 5.99 0.62 2.76
CA LEU A 128 7.17 1.46 3.02
C LEU A 128 7.45 1.60 4.51
N VAL A 129 6.43 1.82 5.34
CA VAL A 129 6.60 1.86 6.80
C VAL A 129 7.16 0.54 7.33
N PHE A 130 6.69 -0.59 6.82
CA PHE A 130 7.16 -1.89 7.28
C PHE A 130 8.58 -2.24 6.80
N ALA A 131 9.01 -1.67 5.67
CA ALA A 131 10.31 -1.91 5.08
C ALA A 131 11.40 -0.95 5.59
N LEU A 132 11.06 0.32 5.83
CA LEU A 132 12.02 1.40 6.07
C LEU A 132 12.06 1.88 7.52
N ASP A 133 10.94 1.79 8.24
CA ASP A 133 10.83 2.36 9.58
C ASP A 133 11.04 1.33 10.70
N PRO A 134 11.35 1.80 11.93
CA PRO A 134 11.39 0.93 13.09
C PRO A 134 10.13 0.06 13.23
N PRO A 135 10.25 -1.23 13.61
CA PRO A 135 9.10 -2.14 13.57
C PRO A 135 7.90 -1.69 14.42
N LYS A 136 8.13 -0.91 15.48
CA LYS A 136 7.10 -0.37 16.37
C LYS A 136 6.40 0.89 15.84
N THR A 137 6.76 1.37 14.65
CA THR A 137 6.12 2.54 14.03
C THR A 137 4.61 2.30 13.88
N PRO A 138 3.75 3.24 14.32
CA PRO A 138 2.30 3.07 14.24
C PRO A 138 1.82 2.96 12.78
N ALA A 139 0.91 2.02 12.53
CA ALA A 139 0.40 1.74 11.18
C ALA A 139 -0.21 2.97 10.49
N HIS A 140 -0.90 3.85 11.22
CA HIS A 140 -1.52 5.09 10.69
C HIS A 140 -1.00 6.34 11.42
N GLY A 141 0.30 6.38 11.69
CA GLY A 141 1.01 7.51 12.31
C GLY A 141 1.36 8.64 11.33
N LYS A 142 2.07 9.69 11.80
CA LYS A 142 2.55 10.79 10.93
C LYS A 142 3.55 10.31 9.87
N VAL A 143 4.40 9.35 10.23
CA VAL A 143 5.38 8.74 9.31
C VAL A 143 4.66 8.02 8.17
N TRP A 144 3.64 7.23 8.49
CA TRP A 144 2.80 6.61 7.46
C TRP A 144 2.13 7.64 6.53
N ILE A 145 1.64 8.77 7.07
CA ILE A 145 1.04 9.83 6.23
C ILE A 145 2.08 10.45 5.30
N ALA A 146 3.32 10.65 5.76
CA ALA A 146 4.39 11.14 4.91
C ALA A 146 4.67 10.19 3.73
N HIS A 147 4.84 8.89 4.01
CA HIS A 147 4.97 7.87 2.96
C HIS A 147 3.75 7.82 2.05
N PHE A 148 2.53 7.89 2.60
CA PHE A 148 1.31 7.89 1.82
C PHE A 148 1.25 9.08 0.83
N ASP A 149 1.67 10.27 1.26
CA ASP A 149 1.79 11.44 0.39
C ASP A 149 2.86 11.25 -0.70
N ASP A 150 4.06 10.75 -0.36
CA ASP A 150 5.16 10.54 -1.31
C ASP A 150 4.80 9.51 -2.38
N VAL A 151 4.17 8.41 -1.96
CA VAL A 151 3.63 7.38 -2.84
C VAL A 151 2.56 7.97 -3.76
N SER A 152 1.65 8.79 -3.22
CA SER A 152 0.58 9.41 -3.98
C SER A 152 1.12 10.37 -5.04
N ALA A 153 2.16 11.14 -4.72
CA ALA A 153 2.84 12.01 -5.67
C ALA A 153 3.51 11.21 -6.79
N THR A 154 4.17 10.09 -6.44
CA THR A 154 4.81 9.20 -7.42
C THR A 154 3.78 8.58 -8.36
N ILE A 155 2.67 8.05 -7.83
CA ILE A 155 1.57 7.51 -8.63
C ILE A 155 0.96 8.60 -9.54
N ALA A 156 0.79 9.81 -9.02
CA ALA A 156 0.24 10.92 -9.79
C ALA A 156 1.11 11.34 -10.98
N ALA A 157 2.43 11.18 -10.87
CA ALA A 157 3.37 11.44 -11.96
C ALA A 157 3.34 10.32 -13.04
N ALA A 158 2.91 9.12 -12.67
CA ALA A 158 2.89 7.94 -13.55
C ALA A 158 1.56 7.72 -14.28
N ILE A 159 0.54 8.54 -14.04
CA ILE A 159 -0.78 8.39 -14.66
C ILE A 159 -1.03 9.42 -15.76
N SER A 160 -1.72 9.00 -16.82
CA SER A 160 -2.28 9.94 -17.79
C SER A 160 -3.46 10.72 -17.19
N PRO A 161 -3.64 11.99 -17.57
CA PRO A 161 -4.82 12.77 -17.17
C PRO A 161 -6.13 12.18 -17.69
#